data_AF-A0A537MJS8-F1
#
_entry.id   AF-A0A537MJS8-F1
#
_cell.length_a   1.000
_cell.length_b   1.000
_cell.length_c   1.000
_cell.angle_alpha   90.00
_cell.angle_beta   90.00
_cell.angle_gamma   90.00
#
_symmetry.space_group_name_H-M   'P 1'
#
loop_
_entity.id
_entity.type
_entity.pdbx_description
1 polymer ?
#
loop_
_entity_poly.entity_id
_entity_poly.type
_entity_poly.pdbx_seq_one_letter_code
_entity_poly.pdbx_strand_id
1 'polypeptide(L)'
;MKIVQLECEDGKHIEILEAVKGLSRNAKVFQIEKVPDLPSAEREFEDRAQAIAKWIRPRSNQPMRLETLEFVLNGGNTWFDQNGESDPALRNATGALSKALRKFAPWQESPLEILCDRQRVMVSNGPFKGRYQGTRYSPTPLGRRVRDILTEWGVLRHRAKAKK
;
A
#
# COMPACT_ATOMS: atom_id res chain seq x y z
N MET A 1 -41.04 22.69 18.67
CA MET A 1 -40.27 21.66 19.40
C MET A 1 -38.82 22.13 19.46
N LYS A 2 -38.24 22.31 20.64
CA LYS A 2 -36.81 22.67 20.78
C LYS A 2 -36.03 21.42 21.13
N ILE A 3 -34.98 21.13 20.37
CA ILE A 3 -34.06 20.04 20.63
C ILE A 3 -32.80 20.65 21.25
N VAL A 4 -32.38 20.11 22.39
CA VAL A 4 -31.14 20.51 23.06
C VAL A 4 -30.20 19.32 22.98
N GLN A 5 -29.04 19.53 22.37
CA GLN A 5 -27.96 18.53 22.32
C GLN A 5 -26.98 18.86 23.45
N LEU A 6 -26.67 17.85 24.27
CA LEU A 6 -25.72 17.95 25.36
C LEU A 6 -24.56 17.00 25.07
N GLU A 7 -23.35 17.51 25.13
CA GLU A 7 -22.13 16.71 25.04
C GLU A 7 -21.69 16.37 26.47
N CYS A 8 -21.38 15.09 26.73
CA CYS A 8 -20.95 14.63 28.03
C CYS A 8 -19.63 13.87 27.95
N GLU A 9 -18.84 13.95 29.02
CA GLU A 9 -17.68 13.08 29.21
C GLU A 9 -18.12 11.62 29.37
N ASP A 10 -17.24 10.69 28.97
CA ASP A 10 -17.49 9.26 29.08
C ASP A 10 -17.89 8.86 30.51
N GLY A 11 -18.99 8.12 30.62
CA GLY A 11 -19.52 7.63 31.90
C GLY A 11 -20.49 8.57 32.64
N LYS A 12 -20.58 9.87 32.29
CA LYS A 12 -21.50 10.83 32.98
C LYS A 12 -22.90 10.94 32.35
N HIS A 13 -23.18 10.17 31.30
CA HIS A 13 -24.44 10.23 30.57
C HIS A 13 -25.67 9.92 31.46
N ILE A 14 -25.53 9.03 32.45
CA ILE A 14 -26.61 8.64 33.37
C ILE A 14 -27.02 9.80 34.28
N GLU A 15 -26.05 10.51 34.87
CA GLU A 15 -26.30 11.64 35.77
C GLU A 15 -27.00 12.80 35.03
N ILE A 16 -26.59 13.07 33.80
CA ILE A 16 -27.20 14.10 32.96
C ILE A 16 -28.62 13.70 32.53
N LEU A 17 -28.83 12.42 32.21
CA LEU A 17 -30.15 11.87 31.90
C LEU A 17 -31.14 12.05 33.06
N GLU A 18 -30.70 11.79 34.30
CA GLU A 18 -31.51 12.00 35.49
C GLU A 18 -31.82 13.48 35.74
N ALA A 19 -30.82 14.36 35.60
CA ALA A 19 -31.00 15.80 35.74
C ALA A 19 -32.01 16.35 34.72
N VAL A 20 -31.95 15.90 33.46
CA VAL A 20 -32.86 16.35 32.39
C VAL A 20 -34.28 15.80 32.58
N LYS A 21 -34.43 14.55 33.03
CA LYS A 21 -35.75 13.99 33.41
C LYS A 21 -36.40 14.78 34.55
N GLY A 22 -35.60 15.26 35.51
CA GLY A 22 -36.08 16.10 36.61
C GLY A 22 -36.63 17.47 36.16
N LEU A 23 -36.11 18.01 35.06
CA LEU A 23 -36.48 19.35 34.55
C LEU A 23 -37.75 19.35 33.70
N SER A 24 -38.18 18.22 33.14
CA SER A 24 -39.42 18.15 32.35
C SER A 24 -40.00 16.74 32.29
N ARG A 25 -41.23 16.58 32.78
CA ARG A 25 -42.00 15.31 32.75
C ARG A 25 -42.30 14.80 31.33
N ASN A 26 -42.15 15.65 30.32
CA ASN A 26 -42.47 15.33 28.92
C ASN A 26 -41.22 15.28 28.01
N ALA A 27 -40.01 15.34 28.57
CA ALA A 27 -38.79 15.25 27.79
C ALA A 27 -38.59 13.82 27.25
N LYS A 28 -38.52 13.67 25.93
CA LYS A 28 -38.06 12.44 25.28
C LYS A 28 -36.54 12.51 25.15
N VAL A 29 -35.84 11.62 25.84
CA VAL A 29 -34.38 11.54 25.76
C VAL A 29 -33.98 10.42 24.81
N PHE A 30 -33.10 10.73 23.88
CA PHE A 30 -32.53 9.79 22.94
C PHE A 30 -31.03 9.72 23.19
N GLN A 31 -30.51 8.52 23.42
CA GLN A 31 -29.08 8.28 23.41
C GLN A 31 -28.65 8.10 21.96
N ILE A 32 -27.85 9.03 21.45
CA ILE A 32 -27.22 8.89 20.14
C ILE A 32 -25.93 8.12 20.39
N GLU A 33 -25.95 6.81 20.15
CA GLU A 33 -24.70 6.05 20.11
C GLU A 33 -23.86 6.56 18.94
N LYS A 34 -22.62 6.93 19.23
CA LYS A 34 -21.67 7.36 18.21
C LYS A 34 -21.40 6.15 17.32
N VAL A 35 -21.84 6.21 16.07
CA VAL A 35 -21.48 5.20 15.07
C VAL A 35 -19.95 5.16 15.03
N PRO A 36 -19.32 3.99 15.19
CA PRO A 36 -17.86 3.90 15.11
C PRO A 36 -17.44 4.46 13.76
N ASP A 37 -16.49 5.40 13.78
CA ASP A 37 -15.97 6.00 12.56
C ASP A 37 -15.46 4.87 11.65
N LEU A 38 -16.09 4.71 10.49
CA LEU A 38 -15.56 3.84 9.44
C LEU A 38 -14.13 4.31 9.16
N PRO A 39 -13.14 3.42 9.11
CA PRO A 39 -11.78 3.83 8.82
C PRO A 39 -11.76 4.59 7.51
N SER A 40 -11.13 5.77 7.51
CA SER A 40 -11.01 6.56 6.30
C SER A 40 -10.25 5.77 5.24
N ALA A 41 -10.54 6.03 3.96
CA ALA A 41 -9.84 5.39 2.85
C ALA A 41 -8.31 5.58 2.94
N GLU A 42 -7.86 6.70 3.53
CA GLU A 42 -6.44 6.97 3.80
C GLU A 42 -5.86 6.02 4.85
N ARG A 43 -6.60 5.76 5.94
CA ARG A 43 -6.18 4.82 6.99
C ARG A 43 -6.11 3.40 6.45
N GLU A 44 -7.11 2.97 5.68
CA GLU A 44 -7.10 1.66 5.04
C GLU A 44 -5.93 1.51 4.06
N PHE A 45 -5.62 2.56 3.29
CA PHE A 45 -4.48 2.59 2.39
C PHE A 45 -3.15 2.44 3.15
N GLU A 46 -2.97 3.19 4.23
CA GLU A 46 -1.77 3.16 5.05
C GLU A 46 -1.59 1.81 5.77
N ASP A 47 -2.65 1.28 6.37
CA ASP A 47 -2.65 -0.03 7.02
C ASP A 47 -2.29 -1.14 6.02
N ARG A 48 -2.84 -1.07 4.80
CA ARG A 48 -2.49 -1.99 3.72
C ARG A 48 -1.03 -1.87 3.30
N ALA A 49 -0.50 -0.65 3.17
CA ALA A 49 0.89 -0.42 2.82
C ALA A 49 1.84 -0.99 3.89
N GLN A 50 1.57 -0.74 5.18
CA GLN A 50 2.34 -1.29 6.29
C GLN A 50 2.29 -2.82 6.33
N ALA A 51 1.11 -3.41 6.15
CA ALA A 51 0.95 -4.86 6.15
C ALA A 51 1.76 -5.51 5.02
N ILE A 52 1.74 -4.92 3.82
CA ILE A 52 2.53 -5.40 2.68
C ILE A 52 4.03 -5.24 2.96
N ALA A 53 4.48 -4.06 3.40
CA ALA A 53 5.89 -3.80 3.70
C ALA A 53 6.45 -4.79 4.73
N LYS A 54 5.71 -5.04 5.82
CA LYS A 54 6.07 -6.02 6.85
C LYS A 54 6.17 -7.45 6.31
N TRP A 55 5.31 -7.78 5.34
CA TRP A 55 5.26 -9.12 4.76
C TRP A 55 6.40 -9.39 3.80
N ILE A 56 6.71 -8.42 2.92
CA ILE A 56 7.73 -8.57 1.89
C ILE A 56 9.13 -8.17 2.36
N ARG A 57 9.28 -7.66 3.59
CA ARG A 57 10.57 -7.37 4.19
C ARG A 57 11.47 -8.62 4.11
N PRO A 58 12.71 -8.52 3.57
CA PRO A 58 13.64 -9.64 3.50
C PRO A 58 13.87 -10.26 4.88
N ARG A 59 13.83 -11.59 4.96
CA ARG A 59 14.04 -12.38 6.19
C ARG A 59 15.23 -13.30 6.01
N SER A 60 15.91 -13.66 7.10
CA SER A 60 17.06 -14.56 7.07
C SER A 60 16.74 -15.93 6.45
N ASN A 61 15.52 -16.43 6.64
CA ASN A 61 15.05 -17.72 6.14
C ASN A 61 14.37 -17.67 4.76
N GLN A 62 14.11 -16.48 4.24
CA GLN A 62 13.52 -16.25 2.93
C GLN A 62 14.26 -15.06 2.31
N PRO A 63 15.46 -15.29 1.75
CA PRO A 63 16.21 -14.24 1.09
C PRO A 63 15.48 -13.87 -0.20
N MET A 64 14.45 -13.03 -0.08
CA MET A 64 14.09 -12.17 -1.18
C MET A 64 15.31 -11.30 -1.47
N ARG A 65 15.73 -11.29 -2.73
CA ARG A 65 16.82 -10.43 -3.17
C ARG A 65 16.44 -8.98 -2.92
N LEU A 66 17.15 -8.33 -2.01
CA LEU A 66 16.99 -6.91 -1.71
C LEU A 66 17.05 -6.09 -2.99
N GLU A 67 17.95 -6.49 -3.90
CA GLU A 67 18.16 -5.91 -5.21
C GLU A 67 16.89 -5.97 -6.08
N THR A 68 16.04 -6.99 -5.90
CA THR A 68 14.77 -7.09 -6.63
C THR A 68 13.72 -6.14 -6.08
N LEU A 69 13.63 -5.99 -4.76
CA LEU A 69 12.76 -4.97 -4.16
C LEU A 69 13.20 -3.57 -4.59
N GLU A 70 14.50 -3.29 -4.52
CA GLU A 70 15.07 -2.02 -4.98
C GLU A 70 14.80 -1.81 -6.47
N PHE A 71 15.00 -2.82 -7.31
CA PHE A 71 14.74 -2.73 -8.75
C PHE A 71 13.27 -2.42 -9.04
N VAL A 72 12.35 -3.22 -8.50
CA VAL A 72 10.91 -3.09 -8.80
C VAL A 72 10.34 -1.80 -8.25
N LEU A 73 10.62 -1.47 -6.98
CA LEU A 73 10.04 -0.33 -6.29
C LEU A 73 10.68 1.01 -6.71
N ASN A 74 11.86 1.00 -7.34
CA ASN A 74 12.45 2.18 -7.96
C ASN A 74 12.14 2.33 -9.45
N GLY A 75 11.31 1.44 -10.01
CA GLY A 75 10.90 1.50 -11.41
C GLY A 75 11.99 1.11 -12.41
N GLY A 76 12.71 0.03 -12.10
CA GLY A 76 13.73 -0.54 -12.97
C GLY A 76 13.17 -1.05 -14.31
N ASN A 77 14.07 -1.25 -15.27
CA ASN A 77 13.74 -1.75 -16.61
C ASN A 77 14.67 -2.92 -16.97
N THR A 78 14.19 -3.87 -17.76
CA THR A 78 14.97 -5.05 -18.20
C THR A 78 15.37 -4.96 -19.67
N TRP A 79 15.91 -3.82 -20.12
CA TRP A 79 16.21 -3.63 -21.54
C TRP A 79 17.35 -4.55 -22.02
N PHE A 80 17.18 -5.18 -23.18
CA PHE A 80 18.21 -6.07 -23.74
C PHE A 80 19.51 -5.34 -24.12
N ASP A 81 19.44 -4.04 -24.42
CA ASP A 81 20.56 -3.21 -24.87
C ASP A 81 21.52 -2.79 -23.75
N GLN A 82 21.16 -3.04 -22.49
CA GLN A 82 21.99 -2.77 -21.30
C GLN A 82 22.89 -3.95 -20.91
N ASN A 83 23.29 -4.81 -21.85
CA ASN A 83 23.78 -6.18 -21.55
C ASN A 83 22.81 -6.95 -20.65
N GLY A 84 21.52 -6.61 -20.74
CA GLY A 84 20.44 -7.25 -20.02
C GLY A 84 20.21 -8.63 -20.62
N GLU A 85 21.09 -9.58 -20.29
CA GLU A 85 20.68 -10.98 -20.33
C GLU A 85 19.37 -11.09 -19.56
N SER A 86 18.52 -12.01 -20.01
CA SER A 86 17.34 -12.41 -19.26
C SER A 86 17.81 -12.94 -17.90
N ASP A 87 18.06 -12.07 -16.92
CA ASP A 87 18.65 -12.43 -15.65
C ASP A 87 17.69 -13.44 -15.01
N PRO A 88 18.03 -14.75 -15.06
CA PRO A 88 17.12 -15.78 -14.58
C PRO A 88 16.87 -15.57 -13.09
N ALA A 89 17.82 -14.96 -12.40
CA ALA A 89 17.73 -14.67 -11.00
C ALA A 89 16.82 -13.47 -10.69
N LEU A 90 16.82 -12.41 -11.51
CA LEU A 90 15.81 -11.33 -11.41
C LEU A 90 14.41 -11.85 -11.73
N ARG A 91 14.27 -12.70 -12.75
CA ARG A 91 12.99 -13.35 -13.09
C ARG A 91 12.49 -14.24 -11.94
N ASN A 92 13.37 -15.05 -11.36
CA ASN A 92 13.02 -15.91 -10.23
C ASN A 92 12.68 -15.09 -8.98
N ALA A 93 13.42 -14.02 -8.71
CA ALA A 93 13.17 -13.15 -7.57
C ALA A 93 11.88 -12.34 -7.72
N THR A 94 11.56 -11.83 -8.92
CA THR A 94 10.26 -11.19 -9.20
C THR A 94 9.11 -12.19 -9.09
N GLY A 95 9.32 -13.44 -9.51
CA GLY A 95 8.37 -14.54 -9.29
C GLY A 95 8.17 -14.87 -7.80
N ALA A 96 9.24 -14.89 -7.00
CA ALA A 96 9.18 -15.09 -5.55
C ALA A 96 8.43 -13.95 -4.85
N LEU A 97 8.71 -12.70 -5.22
CA LEU A 97 8.00 -11.52 -4.72
C LEU A 97 6.49 -11.58 -5.09
N SER A 98 6.17 -11.95 -6.32
CA SER A 98 4.79 -12.16 -6.77
C SER A 98 4.07 -13.24 -5.95
N LYS A 99 4.74 -14.35 -5.64
CA LYS A 99 4.19 -15.39 -4.74
C LYS A 99 3.98 -14.87 -3.32
N ALA A 100 4.93 -14.11 -2.77
CA ALA A 100 4.79 -13.53 -1.43
C ALA A 100 3.59 -12.58 -1.34
N LEU A 101 3.33 -11.81 -2.40
CA LEU A 101 2.23 -10.85 -2.48
C LEU A 101 0.85 -11.49 -2.68
N ARG A 102 0.77 -12.79 -3.01
CA ARG A 102 -0.49 -13.47 -3.38
C ARG A 102 -1.62 -13.26 -2.38
N LYS A 103 -1.31 -13.21 -1.08
CA LYS A 103 -2.32 -13.02 -0.02
C LYS A 103 -2.98 -11.64 -0.02
N PHE A 104 -2.41 -10.65 -0.71
CA PHE A 104 -2.91 -9.28 -0.82
C PHE A 104 -3.60 -9.01 -2.16
N ALA A 105 -3.60 -10.00 -3.05
CA ALA A 105 -4.10 -9.90 -4.41
C ALA A 105 -5.39 -10.71 -4.58
N PRO A 106 -6.38 -10.19 -5.32
CA PRO A 106 -7.45 -11.01 -5.85
C PRO A 106 -6.88 -12.16 -6.70
N TRP A 107 -7.54 -13.32 -6.69
CA TRP A 107 -7.04 -14.54 -7.35
C TRP A 107 -6.75 -14.40 -8.86
N GLN A 108 -7.36 -13.41 -9.52
CA GLN A 108 -7.32 -13.23 -10.97
C GLN A 108 -6.22 -12.28 -11.46
N GLU A 109 -5.56 -11.54 -10.56
CA GLU A 109 -4.56 -10.53 -10.92
C GLU A 109 -3.14 -11.00 -10.62
N SER A 110 -2.16 -10.42 -11.31
CA SER A 110 -0.77 -10.63 -10.90
C SER A 110 -0.54 -9.92 -9.56
N PRO A 111 -0.13 -10.59 -8.49
CA PRO A 111 0.07 -9.92 -7.19
C PRO A 111 1.14 -8.84 -7.23
N LEU A 112 2.04 -8.92 -8.21
CA LEU A 112 3.08 -7.93 -8.42
C LEU A 112 2.51 -6.59 -8.93
N GLU A 113 1.35 -6.61 -9.59
CA GLU A 113 0.65 -5.40 -10.10
C GLU A 113 0.10 -4.52 -8.97
N ILE A 114 -0.04 -5.06 -7.76
CA ILE A 114 -0.33 -4.26 -6.56
C ILE A 114 0.77 -3.21 -6.33
N LEU A 115 2.03 -3.59 -6.59
CA LEU A 115 3.20 -2.74 -6.31
C LEU A 115 3.70 -2.02 -7.55
N CYS A 116 3.58 -2.61 -8.73
CA CYS A 116 4.08 -2.00 -9.96
C CYS A 116 3.30 -2.40 -11.20
N ASP A 117 3.03 -1.41 -12.04
CA ASP A 117 2.58 -1.65 -13.42
C ASP A 117 3.75 -2.20 -14.23
N ARG A 118 3.47 -3.25 -15.01
CA ARG A 118 4.47 -3.90 -15.88
C ARG A 118 4.11 -3.66 -17.33
N GLN A 119 4.92 -2.89 -18.03
CA GLN A 119 4.71 -2.60 -19.43
C GLN A 119 5.76 -3.32 -20.27
N ARG A 120 5.33 -4.19 -21.19
CA ARG A 120 6.22 -4.74 -22.23
C ARG A 120 6.54 -3.61 -23.20
N VAL A 121 7.82 -3.27 -23.30
CA VAL A 121 8.33 -2.27 -24.22
C VAL A 121 8.87 -2.99 -25.45
N MET A 122 8.46 -2.50 -26.63
CA MET A 122 8.91 -2.99 -27.92
C MET A 122 9.80 -1.93 -28.56
N VAL A 123 10.80 -2.37 -29.33
CA VAL A 123 11.66 -1.47 -30.10
C VAL A 123 10.82 -0.74 -31.14
N SER A 124 10.80 0.60 -31.07
CA SER A 124 9.95 1.43 -31.93
C SER A 124 10.53 1.67 -33.33
N ASN A 125 11.86 1.70 -33.46
CA ASN A 125 12.56 2.10 -34.68
C ASN A 125 13.85 1.29 -34.92
N GLY A 126 14.41 1.39 -36.13
CA GLY A 126 15.68 0.75 -36.50
C GLY A 126 15.56 -0.72 -36.93
N PRO A 127 16.69 -1.42 -37.13
CA PRO A 127 16.72 -2.77 -37.70
C PRO A 127 16.07 -3.85 -36.81
N PHE A 128 15.81 -3.52 -35.54
CA PHE A 128 15.15 -4.39 -34.57
C PHE A 128 13.70 -3.95 -34.27
N LYS A 129 13.10 -3.07 -35.09
CA LYS A 129 11.72 -2.61 -34.91
C LYS A 129 10.75 -3.78 -34.72
N GLY A 130 9.86 -3.64 -33.75
CA GLY A 130 8.87 -4.66 -33.40
C GLY A 130 9.42 -5.83 -32.59
N ARG A 131 10.72 -5.86 -32.26
CA ARG A 131 11.27 -6.83 -31.31
C ARG A 131 11.04 -6.39 -29.87
N TYR A 132 10.95 -7.37 -28.97
CA TYR A 132 10.79 -7.12 -27.54
C TYR A 132 12.03 -6.45 -26.97
N GLN A 133 11.86 -5.28 -26.35
CA GLN A 133 12.94 -4.52 -25.72
C GLN A 133 13.16 -4.93 -24.28
N GLY A 134 12.08 -5.12 -23.53
CA GLY A 134 12.14 -5.43 -22.11
C GLY A 134 10.82 -5.14 -21.42
N THR A 135 10.80 -5.27 -20.10
CA THR A 135 9.69 -4.83 -19.27
C THR A 135 10.10 -3.57 -18.51
N ARG A 136 9.25 -2.55 -18.55
CA ARG A 136 9.31 -1.39 -17.68
C ARG A 136 8.45 -1.67 -16.45
N TYR A 137 9.02 -1.45 -15.27
CA TYR A 137 8.30 -1.51 -14.02
C TYR A 137 8.03 -0.08 -13.57
N SER A 138 6.77 0.24 -13.26
CA SER A 138 6.36 1.56 -12.78
C SER A 138 5.68 1.40 -11.43
N PRO A 139 6.25 1.89 -10.32
CA PRO A 139 5.64 1.72 -9.00
C PRO A 139 4.27 2.39 -8.94
N THR A 140 3.25 1.66 -8.47
CA THR A 140 1.91 2.21 -8.20
C THR A 140 1.96 3.18 -6.99
N PRO A 141 0.90 3.95 -6.68
CA PRO A 141 0.86 4.73 -5.44
C PRO A 141 1.13 3.87 -4.19
N LEU A 142 0.54 2.68 -4.13
CA LEU A 142 0.77 1.73 -3.04
C LEU A 142 2.20 1.20 -3.04
N GLY A 143 2.76 0.87 -4.20
CA GLY A 143 4.17 0.48 -4.34
C GLY A 143 5.14 1.56 -3.87
N ARG A 144 4.87 2.83 -4.19
CA ARG A 144 5.67 3.97 -3.69
C ARG A 144 5.58 4.08 -2.18
N ARG A 145 4.39 3.97 -1.59
CA ARG A 145 4.27 4.03 -0.12
C ARG A 145 4.97 2.86 0.56
N VAL A 146 4.86 1.65 0.03
CA VAL A 146 5.58 0.46 0.52
C VAL A 146 7.10 0.66 0.46
N ARG A 147 7.62 1.24 -0.63
CA ARG A 147 9.03 1.61 -0.74
C ARG A 147 9.44 2.59 0.35
N ASP A 148 8.65 3.63 0.56
CA ASP A 148 8.96 4.69 1.51
C ASP A 148 9.00 4.11 2.94
N ILE A 149 8.03 3.26 3.32
CA ILE A 149 8.03 2.52 4.60
C ILE A 149 9.28 1.64 4.74
N LEU A 150 9.64 0.87 3.71
CA LEU A 150 10.84 0.03 3.74
C LEU A 150 12.13 0.85 3.82
N THR A 151 12.13 2.08 3.30
CA THR A 151 13.25 3.02 3.41
C THR A 151 13.33 3.61 4.82
N GLU A 152 12.19 4.01 5.40
CA GLU A 152 12.06 4.46 6.79
C GLU A 152 12.57 3.39 7.78
N TRP A 153 12.34 2.11 7.49
CA TRP A 153 12.85 0.99 8.29
C TRP A 153 14.33 0.65 8.04
N GLY A 154 15.02 1.39 7.17
CA GLY A 154 16.41 1.14 6.80
C GLY A 154 16.63 -0.15 6.00
N VAL A 155 15.57 -0.72 5.41
CA VAL A 155 15.67 -1.92 4.57
C VAL A 155 16.16 -1.54 3.18
N LEU A 156 15.54 -0.53 2.56
CA LEU A 156 15.96 0.00 1.25
C LEU A 156 16.84 1.23 1.45
N ARG A 157 17.83 1.42 0.58
CA ARG A 157 18.64 2.64 0.59
C ARG A 157 17.89 3.79 -0.08
N HIS A 158 18.00 4.99 0.47
CA HIS A 158 17.58 6.21 -0.23
C HIS A 158 18.34 6.30 -1.56
N ARG A 159 17.63 6.30 -2.68
CA ARG A 159 18.22 6.81 -3.92
C ARG A 159 18.43 8.31 -3.73
N ALA A 160 19.69 8.73 -3.61
CA ALA A 160 20.03 10.13 -3.80
C ALA A 160 19.42 10.56 -5.14
N LYS A 161 18.61 11.63 -5.14
CA LYS A 161 18.09 12.19 -6.39
C LYS A 161 19.29 12.45 -7.29
N ALA A 162 19.40 11.73 -8.40
CA ALA A 162 20.35 12.09 -9.44
C ALA A 162 19.98 13.53 -9.83
N LYS A 163 20.86 14.49 -9.50
CA LYS A 163 20.73 15.86 -9.98
C LYS A 163 20.69 15.76 -11.50
N LYS A 164 19.57 16.17 -12.09
CA LYS A 164 19.46 16.41 -13.53
C LYS A 164 20.39 17.52 -13.93
#